data_AF-A0A3Q2HR16-F1
#
_entry.id   AF-A0A3Q2HR16-F1
#
_cell.length_a   1.000
_cell.length_b   1.000
_cell.length_c   1.000
_cell.angle_alpha   90.00
_cell.angle_beta   90.00
_cell.angle_gamma   90.00
#
_symmetry.space_group_name_H-M   'P 1'
#
loop_
_entity.id
_entity.type
_entity.pdbx_description
1 polymer ?
#
loop_
_entity_poly.entity_id
_entity_poly.type
_entity_poly.pdbx_seq_one_letter_code
_entity_poly.pdbx_strand_id
1 'polypeptide(L)'
;MTTVTVTTEVPPRSQIEDNSALYESTAAHIIEETEYVKKIRTTLEKIRNQMFKDEVGRNSTNHKLDAKRCGNTQNDSNPEMDPSCCSLDLLMERIKGKDLKLLEVNKENEVLKIKLEASREAGAAALRNVARRLFENYQTQSEEVRKKHEDSQQLLQVNKLEKEQKLKQHVENLNQVAEKLEEKHHQITELENLVQRMEKEKRTLLEKKLSLENKLLQLKSNTAYAKSCQDLQMEISLLQEQISHLQFVIHAQHQNLRSVIQEMEGLKNNLKEQDERIENLKEKVNILEAQYLLSGYDGVGTKFRKQY
;
A
#
# COMPACT_ATOMS: atom_id res chain seq x y z
N MET A 1 -16.24 42.03 -0.34
CA MET A 1 -17.03 41.10 -1.18
C MET A 1 -16.46 41.13 -2.58
N THR A 2 -15.45 40.30 -2.87
CA THR A 2 -15.00 39.97 -4.23
C THR A 2 -14.44 38.56 -4.17
N THR A 3 -15.18 37.60 -4.72
CA THR A 3 -14.85 36.17 -4.76
C THR A 3 -14.16 35.86 -6.09
N VAL A 4 -12.96 35.29 -6.05
CA VAL A 4 -12.24 34.76 -7.21
C VAL A 4 -12.13 33.26 -7.05
N THR A 5 -12.94 32.52 -7.82
CA THR A 5 -12.87 31.07 -7.98
C THR A 5 -11.86 30.72 -9.06
N VAL A 6 -10.83 29.96 -8.72
CA VAL A 6 -9.87 29.38 -9.68
C VAL A 6 -10.25 27.93 -9.90
N THR A 7 -10.86 27.65 -11.05
CA THR A 7 -11.02 26.33 -11.65
C THR A 7 -9.73 25.99 -12.39
N THR A 8 -9.07 24.90 -12.00
CA THR A 8 -7.98 24.30 -12.79
C THR A 8 -8.48 22.98 -13.34
N GLU A 9 -8.69 22.97 -14.66
CA GLU A 9 -9.12 21.83 -15.45
C GLU A 9 -8.04 20.75 -15.52
N VAL A 10 -8.46 19.50 -15.33
CA VAL A 10 -7.66 18.29 -15.58
C VAL A 10 -8.05 17.74 -16.95
N PRO A 11 -7.11 17.55 -17.90
CA PRO A 11 -7.43 17.02 -19.22
C PRO A 11 -7.62 15.48 -19.18
N PRO A 12 -8.50 14.90 -20.03
CA PRO A 12 -8.69 13.45 -20.08
C PRO A 12 -7.60 12.84 -20.97
N ARG A 13 -6.68 12.09 -20.38
CA ARG A 13 -5.62 11.40 -21.12
C ARG A 13 -5.97 9.92 -21.27
N SER A 14 -6.50 9.62 -22.46
CA SER A 14 -6.35 8.40 -23.26
C SER A 14 -6.29 7.05 -22.54
N GLN A 15 -7.30 6.23 -22.87
CA GLN A 15 -7.29 4.76 -22.87
C GLN A 15 -5.88 4.19 -23.04
N ILE A 16 -5.37 3.57 -22.00
CA ILE A 16 -4.38 2.50 -22.12
C ILE A 16 -5.15 1.25 -21.70
N GLU A 17 -5.37 0.38 -22.68
CA GLU A 17 -5.84 -0.97 -22.46
C GLU A 17 -4.90 -1.66 -21.46
N ASP A 18 -5.36 -1.74 -20.21
CA ASP A 18 -4.77 -2.62 -19.21
C ASP A 18 -5.01 -4.07 -19.65
N ASN A 19 -4.10 -4.57 -20.46
CA ASN A 19 -3.86 -6.00 -20.68
C ASN A 19 -3.24 -6.66 -19.43
N SER A 20 -3.64 -6.21 -18.23
CA SER A 20 -3.11 -6.66 -16.94
C SER A 20 -4.06 -7.65 -16.24
N ALA A 21 -5.07 -8.15 -16.94
CA ALA A 21 -5.98 -9.21 -16.48
C ALA A 21 -5.55 -10.63 -16.93
N LEU A 22 -4.34 -10.79 -17.48
CA LEU A 22 -3.81 -12.13 -17.74
C LEU A 22 -2.98 -12.58 -16.54
N TYR A 23 -3.53 -13.58 -15.83
CA TYR A 23 -2.90 -14.37 -14.77
C TYR A 23 -3.25 -14.04 -13.31
N GLU A 24 -4.44 -13.51 -13.06
CA GLU A 24 -5.16 -13.86 -11.83
C GLU A 24 -5.91 -15.18 -12.11
N SER A 25 -5.17 -16.28 -12.04
CA SER A 25 -5.69 -17.61 -12.34
C SER A 25 -6.74 -18.02 -11.31
N THR A 26 -8.00 -17.74 -11.66
CA THR A 26 -9.19 -18.13 -10.89
C THR A 26 -9.14 -19.62 -10.61
N ALA A 27 -9.66 -20.09 -9.46
CA ALA A 27 -9.65 -21.51 -9.09
C ALA A 27 -10.14 -22.45 -10.21
N ALA A 28 -11.07 -21.99 -11.05
CA ALA A 28 -11.54 -22.69 -12.25
C ALA A 28 -10.43 -22.96 -13.29
N HIS A 29 -9.54 -21.99 -13.52
CA HIS A 29 -8.42 -22.12 -14.47
C HIS A 29 -7.38 -23.14 -13.99
N ILE A 30 -7.08 -23.16 -12.68
CA ILE A 30 -6.19 -24.16 -12.08
C ILE A 30 -6.80 -25.57 -12.23
N ILE A 31 -8.12 -25.72 -12.03
CA ILE A 31 -8.80 -27.01 -12.22
C ILE A 31 -8.68 -27.47 -13.69
N GLU A 32 -8.94 -26.58 -14.65
CA GLU A 32 -8.85 -26.89 -16.08
C GLU A 32 -7.43 -27.32 -16.49
N GLU A 33 -6.40 -26.58 -16.07
CA GLU A 33 -5.00 -26.92 -16.31
C GLU A 33 -4.65 -28.29 -15.68
N THR A 34 -5.14 -28.59 -14.48
CA THR A 34 -4.89 -29.91 -13.86
C THR A 34 -5.59 -31.06 -14.58
N GLU A 35 -6.78 -30.85 -15.15
CA GLU A 35 -7.47 -31.83 -15.98
C GLU A 35 -6.76 -32.03 -17.33
N TYR A 36 -6.24 -30.96 -17.93
CA TYR A 36 -5.41 -31.03 -19.14
C TYR A 36 -4.13 -31.84 -18.90
N VAL A 37 -3.42 -31.58 -17.81
CA VAL A 37 -2.23 -32.34 -17.40
C VAL A 37 -2.56 -33.80 -17.13
N LYS A 38 -3.72 -34.12 -16.51
CA LYS A 38 -4.19 -35.51 -16.37
C LYS A 38 -4.40 -36.17 -17.73
N LYS A 39 -5.04 -35.48 -18.68
CA LYS A 39 -5.28 -36.00 -20.03
C LYS A 39 -3.96 -36.31 -20.75
N ILE A 40 -2.97 -35.40 -20.71
CA ILE A 40 -1.63 -35.64 -21.27
C ILE A 40 -0.99 -36.88 -20.62
N ARG A 41 -1.03 -36.99 -19.29
CA ARG A 41 -0.48 -38.13 -18.56
C ARG A 41 -1.12 -39.45 -19.00
N THR A 42 -2.44 -39.49 -19.15
CA THR A 42 -3.14 -40.69 -19.64
C THR A 42 -2.75 -41.06 -21.07
N THR A 43 -2.50 -40.07 -21.93
CA THR A 43 -2.05 -40.32 -23.31
C THR A 43 -0.62 -40.83 -23.35
N LEU A 44 0.30 -40.24 -22.58
CA LEU A 44 1.67 -40.72 -22.44
C LEU A 44 1.73 -42.14 -21.84
N GLU A 45 0.86 -42.43 -20.88
CA GLU A 45 0.71 -43.76 -20.29
C GLU A 45 0.18 -44.80 -21.31
N LYS A 46 -0.75 -44.41 -22.19
CA LYS A 46 -1.19 -45.26 -23.30
C LYS A 46 -0.07 -45.52 -24.31
N ILE A 47 0.70 -44.50 -24.67
CA ILE A 47 1.87 -44.64 -25.57
C ILE A 47 2.91 -45.58 -24.95
N ARG A 48 3.22 -45.40 -23.65
CA ARG A 48 4.10 -46.30 -22.90
C ARG A 48 3.59 -47.74 -22.96
N ASN A 49 2.32 -47.95 -22.62
CA ASN A 49 1.74 -49.29 -22.65
C ASN A 49 1.69 -49.88 -24.06
N GLN A 50 1.55 -49.07 -25.12
CA GLN A 50 1.64 -49.53 -26.51
C GLN A 50 3.06 -49.98 -26.86
N MET A 51 4.09 -49.20 -26.47
CA MET A 51 5.48 -49.55 -26.76
C MET A 51 5.98 -50.76 -25.97
N PHE A 52 5.50 -50.95 -24.73
CA PHE A 52 5.96 -52.03 -23.85
C PHE A 52 5.07 -53.28 -23.83
N LYS A 53 3.84 -53.24 -24.39
CA LYS A 53 3.02 -54.46 -24.59
C LYS A 53 3.46 -55.28 -25.82
N ASP A 54 4.14 -54.66 -26.78
CA ASP A 54 4.64 -55.35 -27.98
C ASP A 54 5.93 -56.16 -27.74
N GLU A 55 6.60 -55.98 -26.58
CA GLU A 55 7.81 -56.74 -26.21
C GLU A 55 7.52 -58.06 -25.46
N VAL A 56 6.38 -58.18 -24.78
CA VAL A 56 6.06 -59.39 -23.98
C VAL A 56 5.24 -60.43 -24.77
N GLY A 57 4.63 -60.05 -25.90
CA GLY A 57 3.74 -60.89 -26.69
C GLY A 57 4.30 -61.43 -28.03
N ARG A 58 5.58 -61.21 -28.34
CA ARG A 58 6.17 -61.59 -29.64
C ARG A 58 7.18 -62.74 -29.54
N ASN A 59 7.00 -63.60 -28.53
CA ASN A 59 7.69 -64.88 -28.43
C ASN A 59 6.70 -66.00 -28.79
N SER A 60 6.96 -66.66 -29.94
CA SER A 60 6.30 -67.85 -30.49
C SER A 60 4.98 -67.66 -31.27
N THR A 61 5.09 -67.41 -32.58
CA THR A 61 4.26 -68.08 -33.61
C THR A 61 4.84 -67.88 -35.02
N ASN A 62 5.68 -68.85 -35.41
CA ASN A 62 6.01 -69.36 -36.75
C ASN A 62 5.88 -68.45 -38.00
N HIS A 63 6.97 -68.34 -38.76
CA HIS A 63 6.91 -68.63 -40.20
C HIS A 63 8.23 -69.23 -40.70
N LYS A 64 8.25 -70.57 -40.68
CA LYS A 64 9.00 -71.41 -41.61
C LYS A 64 8.48 -71.08 -43.01
N LEU A 65 9.34 -70.63 -43.92
CA LEU A 65 9.04 -70.61 -45.34
C LEU A 65 9.96 -71.59 -46.04
N ASP A 66 9.28 -72.56 -46.64
CA ASP A 66 9.81 -73.76 -47.23
C ASP A 66 10.61 -73.47 -48.50
N ALA A 67 11.79 -74.07 -48.56
CA ALA A 67 12.47 -74.32 -49.82
C ALA A 67 11.81 -75.52 -50.52
N LYS A 68 10.84 -75.29 -51.42
CA LYS A 68 10.60 -76.15 -52.61
C LYS A 68 9.49 -75.65 -53.57
N ARG A 69 9.94 -75.17 -54.73
CA ARG A 69 9.64 -75.60 -56.12
C ARG A 69 8.19 -75.83 -56.60
N CYS A 70 7.83 -75.15 -57.71
CA CYS A 70 7.21 -75.58 -58.99
C CYS A 70 6.28 -74.46 -59.52
N GLY A 71 6.15 -74.12 -60.80
CA GLY A 71 6.64 -74.62 -62.09
C GLY A 71 5.87 -73.88 -63.22
N ASN A 72 6.46 -73.78 -64.42
CA ASN A 72 5.85 -73.77 -65.77
C ASN A 72 7.01 -73.55 -66.80
N THR A 73 7.53 -74.54 -67.55
CA THR A 73 7.07 -75.15 -68.85
C THR A 73 6.73 -74.07 -69.90
N GLN A 74 7.25 -74.02 -71.13
CA GLN A 74 7.93 -75.00 -71.99
C GLN A 74 8.53 -74.28 -73.24
N ASN A 75 9.31 -75.02 -74.03
CA ASN A 75 9.73 -74.79 -75.43
C ASN A 75 10.97 -73.89 -75.63
N ASP A 76 11.91 -74.19 -76.50
CA ASP A 76 12.35 -75.41 -77.19
C ASP A 76 13.65 -75.02 -77.90
N SER A 77 14.45 -76.02 -78.30
CA SER A 77 15.56 -75.90 -79.25
C SER A 77 16.90 -75.32 -78.75
N ASN A 78 17.85 -76.23 -78.54
CA ASN A 78 19.27 -75.99 -78.85
C ASN A 78 19.42 -75.50 -80.31
N PRO A 79 20.40 -74.65 -80.60
CA PRO A 79 21.70 -75.21 -80.97
C PRO A 79 22.88 -74.54 -80.28
N GLU A 80 23.95 -75.33 -80.21
CA GLU A 80 25.33 -74.91 -80.00
C GLU A 80 25.63 -73.50 -80.54
N MET A 81 26.11 -72.63 -79.66
CA MET A 81 27.25 -71.76 -79.95
C MET A 81 27.75 -71.14 -78.65
N ASP A 82 29.07 -71.16 -78.47
CA ASP A 82 29.81 -70.47 -77.43
C ASP A 82 29.79 -68.95 -77.68
N PRO A 83 29.45 -68.11 -76.67
CA PRO A 83 30.10 -66.81 -76.57
C PRO A 83 30.42 -66.43 -75.13
N SER A 84 31.47 -67.05 -74.56
CA SER A 84 32.05 -66.75 -73.25
C SER A 84 32.77 -65.37 -73.14
N CYS A 85 32.25 -64.32 -73.78
CA CYS A 85 32.69 -62.92 -73.56
C CYS A 85 31.52 -62.00 -73.16
N CYS A 86 30.32 -62.17 -73.75
CA CYS A 86 29.18 -61.30 -73.47
C CYS A 86 28.62 -61.43 -72.04
N SER A 87 28.82 -62.57 -71.37
CA SER A 87 28.34 -62.79 -70.00
C SER A 87 29.24 -62.18 -68.91
N LEU A 88 30.55 -62.07 -69.17
CA LEU A 88 31.50 -61.48 -68.22
C LEU A 88 31.35 -59.94 -68.22
N ASP A 89 31.23 -59.35 -69.41
CA ASP A 89 31.05 -57.91 -69.59
C ASP A 89 29.75 -57.41 -68.95
N LEU A 90 28.65 -58.15 -69.12
CA LEU A 90 27.35 -57.82 -68.50
C LEU A 90 27.40 -57.86 -66.96
N LEU A 91 28.18 -58.79 -66.38
CA LEU A 91 28.40 -58.86 -64.94
C LEU A 91 29.27 -57.69 -64.45
N MET A 92 30.30 -57.32 -65.21
CA MET A 92 31.19 -56.21 -64.88
C MET A 92 30.46 -54.86 -64.93
N GLU A 93 29.58 -54.64 -65.92
CA GLU A 93 28.70 -53.46 -65.95
C GLU A 93 27.73 -53.44 -64.76
N ARG A 94 27.16 -54.59 -64.39
CA ARG A 94 26.28 -54.69 -63.21
C ARG A 94 27.02 -54.35 -61.92
N ILE A 95 28.29 -54.77 -61.78
CA ILE A 95 29.13 -54.43 -60.62
C ILE A 95 29.42 -52.93 -60.60
N LYS A 96 29.90 -52.35 -61.70
CA LYS A 96 30.13 -50.90 -61.82
C LYS A 96 28.86 -50.08 -61.51
N GLY A 97 27.71 -50.52 -61.99
CA GLY A 97 26.42 -49.89 -61.69
C GLY A 97 26.01 -50.00 -60.22
N LYS A 98 26.34 -51.12 -59.55
CA LYS A 98 26.15 -51.27 -58.10
C LYS A 98 27.11 -50.38 -57.30
N ASP A 99 28.36 -50.27 -57.71
CA ASP A 99 29.37 -49.43 -57.06
C ASP A 99 29.02 -47.94 -57.15
N LEU A 100 28.52 -47.50 -58.31
CA LEU A 100 28.00 -46.13 -58.48
C LEU A 100 26.82 -45.85 -57.55
N LYS A 101 25.86 -46.80 -57.44
CA LYS A 101 24.73 -46.67 -56.50
C LYS A 101 25.19 -46.66 -55.04
N LEU A 102 26.17 -47.49 -54.69
CA LEU A 102 26.73 -47.51 -53.34
C LEU A 102 27.42 -46.18 -53.00
N LEU A 103 28.15 -45.60 -53.95
CA LEU A 103 28.78 -44.28 -53.79
C LEU A 103 27.75 -43.17 -53.57
N GLU A 104 26.64 -43.21 -54.31
CA GLU A 104 25.55 -42.24 -54.17
C GLU A 104 24.85 -42.36 -52.81
N VAL A 105 24.50 -43.59 -52.40
CA VAL A 105 23.93 -43.87 -51.07
C VAL A 105 24.89 -43.47 -49.94
N ASN A 106 26.21 -43.66 -50.13
CA ASN A 106 27.20 -43.25 -49.14
C ASN A 106 27.27 -41.71 -49.00
N LYS A 107 27.21 -40.98 -50.11
CA LYS A 107 27.12 -39.51 -50.09
C LYS A 107 25.83 -39.04 -49.39
N GLU A 108 24.71 -39.71 -49.65
CA GLU A 108 23.44 -39.42 -48.98
C GLU A 108 23.53 -39.66 -47.47
N ASN A 109 24.14 -40.77 -47.03
CA ASN A 109 24.36 -41.06 -45.61
C ASN A 109 25.20 -39.99 -44.90
N GLU A 110 26.27 -39.49 -45.53
CA GLU A 110 27.06 -38.38 -44.96
C GLU A 110 26.24 -37.10 -44.84
N VAL A 111 25.41 -36.78 -45.83
CA VAL A 111 24.49 -35.63 -45.76
C VAL A 111 23.46 -35.81 -44.64
N LEU A 112 22.89 -37.01 -44.49
CA LEU A 112 21.93 -37.32 -43.42
C LEU A 112 22.56 -37.19 -42.04
N LYS A 113 23.81 -37.63 -41.88
CA LYS A 113 24.58 -37.48 -40.64
C LYS A 113 24.76 -36.01 -40.25
N ILE A 114 25.17 -35.16 -41.20
CA ILE A 114 25.31 -33.70 -40.98
C ILE A 114 23.96 -33.08 -40.60
N LYS A 115 22.87 -33.44 -41.30
CA LYS A 115 21.52 -32.95 -40.97
C LYS A 115 21.07 -33.36 -39.58
N LEU A 116 21.35 -34.60 -39.19
CA LEU A 116 21.01 -35.11 -37.86
C LEU A 116 21.78 -34.35 -36.77
N GLU A 117 23.08 -34.13 -36.96
CA GLU A 117 23.92 -33.35 -36.03
C GLU A 117 23.45 -31.89 -35.95
N ALA A 118 23.15 -31.25 -37.08
CA ALA A 118 22.61 -29.90 -37.12
C ALA A 118 21.24 -29.78 -36.44
N SER A 119 20.35 -30.76 -36.65
CA SER A 119 19.04 -30.80 -35.97
C SER A 119 19.17 -30.99 -34.46
N ARG A 120 20.13 -31.81 -34.01
CA ARG A 120 20.43 -32.01 -32.58
C ARG A 120 20.99 -30.74 -31.96
N GLU A 121 21.94 -30.08 -32.62
CA GLU A 121 22.53 -28.84 -32.11
C GLU A 121 21.52 -27.69 -32.10
N ALA A 122 20.68 -27.56 -33.13
CA ALA A 122 19.58 -26.59 -33.15
C ALA A 122 18.60 -26.84 -31.98
N GLY A 123 18.27 -28.10 -31.69
CA GLY A 123 17.43 -28.46 -30.55
C GLY A 123 18.09 -28.12 -29.20
N ALA A 124 19.36 -28.44 -29.02
CA ALA A 124 20.11 -28.09 -27.81
C ALA A 124 20.23 -26.56 -27.63
N ALA A 125 20.49 -25.83 -28.72
CA ALA A 125 20.54 -24.37 -28.71
C ALA A 125 19.18 -23.75 -28.37
N ALA A 126 18.07 -24.31 -28.88
CA ALA A 126 16.72 -23.87 -28.51
C ALA A 126 16.46 -24.05 -27.01
N LEU A 127 16.82 -25.21 -26.44
CA LEU A 127 16.68 -25.47 -25.01
C LEU A 127 17.53 -24.51 -24.16
N ARG A 128 18.79 -24.26 -24.54
CA ARG A 128 19.66 -23.27 -23.86
C ARG A 128 19.09 -21.86 -23.91
N ASN A 129 18.51 -21.45 -25.04
CA ASN A 129 17.85 -20.15 -25.17
C ASN A 129 16.61 -20.04 -24.27
N VAL A 130 15.76 -21.06 -24.25
CA VAL A 130 14.56 -21.09 -23.38
C VAL A 130 14.95 -21.04 -21.91
N ALA A 131 15.93 -21.86 -21.49
CA ALA A 131 16.41 -21.87 -20.11
C ALA A 131 16.94 -20.49 -19.69
N ARG A 132 17.81 -19.88 -20.51
CA ARG A 132 18.36 -18.55 -20.25
C ARG A 132 17.27 -17.48 -20.11
N ARG A 133 16.31 -17.43 -21.03
CA ARG A 133 15.18 -16.47 -20.95
C ARG A 133 14.35 -16.69 -19.68
N LEU A 134 14.12 -17.93 -19.29
CA LEU A 134 13.38 -18.24 -18.07
C LEU A 134 14.12 -17.75 -16.82
N PHE A 135 15.44 -17.92 -16.76
CA PHE A 135 16.27 -17.38 -15.67
C PHE A 135 16.29 -15.85 -15.66
N GLU A 136 16.49 -15.21 -16.81
CA GLU A 136 16.49 -13.74 -16.94
C GLU A 136 15.14 -13.14 -16.51
N ASN A 137 14.03 -13.77 -16.91
CA ASN A 137 12.69 -13.35 -16.52
C ASN A 137 12.48 -13.49 -15.01
N TYR A 138 12.85 -14.64 -14.43
CA TYR A 138 12.73 -14.86 -12.98
C TYR A 138 13.57 -13.86 -12.19
N GLN A 139 14.81 -13.61 -12.61
CA GLN A 139 15.68 -12.64 -11.97
C GLN A 139 15.10 -11.23 -12.04
N THR A 140 14.67 -10.82 -13.24
CA THR A 140 14.08 -9.48 -13.45
C THR A 140 12.82 -9.30 -12.61
N GLN A 141 11.94 -10.29 -12.59
CA GLN A 141 10.71 -10.24 -11.77
C GLN A 141 11.02 -10.18 -10.28
N SER A 142 11.99 -10.96 -9.80
CA SER A 142 12.43 -10.95 -8.41
C SER A 142 13.01 -9.59 -8.00
N GLU A 143 13.88 -9.03 -8.84
CA GLU A 143 14.47 -7.70 -8.61
C GLU A 143 13.41 -6.59 -8.63
N GLU A 144 12.43 -6.65 -9.53
CA GLU A 144 11.32 -5.70 -9.60
C GLU A 144 10.44 -5.75 -8.36
N VAL A 145 10.07 -6.96 -7.89
CA VAL A 145 9.28 -7.13 -6.66
C VAL A 145 10.05 -6.61 -5.46
N ARG A 146 11.34 -6.94 -5.34
CA ARG A 146 12.20 -6.43 -4.28
C ARG A 146 12.27 -4.89 -4.30
N LYS A 147 12.49 -4.29 -5.47
CA LYS A 147 12.55 -2.83 -5.62
C LYS A 147 11.23 -2.17 -5.23
N LYS A 148 10.09 -2.69 -5.73
CA LYS A 148 8.75 -2.20 -5.34
C LYS A 148 8.54 -2.27 -3.82
N HIS A 149 9.01 -3.34 -3.19
CA HIS A 149 8.94 -3.48 -1.74
C HIS A 149 9.80 -2.44 -1.01
N GLU A 150 11.05 -2.26 -1.43
CA GLU A 150 11.95 -1.23 -0.90
C GLU A 150 11.37 0.18 -1.06
N ASP A 151 10.86 0.51 -2.25
CA ASP A 151 10.20 1.78 -2.54
C ASP A 151 8.97 1.99 -1.63
N SER A 152 8.15 0.95 -1.44
CA SER A 152 6.99 0.98 -0.53
C SER A 152 7.40 1.17 0.94
N GLN A 153 8.49 0.55 1.38
CA GLN A 153 9.03 0.74 2.73
C GLN A 153 9.52 2.17 2.94
N GLN A 154 10.26 2.73 1.97
CA GLN A 154 10.73 4.11 2.03
C GLN A 154 9.57 5.10 2.06
N LEU A 155 8.56 4.90 1.20
CA LEU A 155 7.36 5.74 1.18
C LEU A 155 6.61 5.70 2.53
N LEU A 156 6.46 4.51 3.11
CA LEU A 156 5.85 4.35 4.43
C LEU A 156 6.66 5.06 5.52
N GLN A 157 8.00 4.96 5.48
CA GLN A 157 8.89 5.63 6.42
C GLN A 157 8.79 7.16 6.34
N VAL A 158 8.78 7.71 5.12
CA VAL A 158 8.60 9.15 4.90
C VAL A 158 7.23 9.60 5.41
N ASN A 159 6.16 8.86 5.09
CA ASN A 159 4.82 9.20 5.56
C ASN A 159 4.74 9.17 7.10
N LYS A 160 5.31 8.15 7.74
CA LYS A 160 5.39 8.04 9.20
C LYS A 160 6.07 9.28 9.79
N LEU A 161 7.23 9.67 9.27
CA LEU A 161 7.98 10.83 9.77
C LEU A 161 7.19 12.14 9.59
N GLU A 162 6.52 12.32 8.46
CA GLU A 162 5.68 13.50 8.20
C GLU A 162 4.52 13.59 9.20
N LYS A 163 3.86 12.47 9.48
CA LYS A 163 2.77 12.40 10.47
C LYS A 163 3.27 12.67 11.89
N GLU A 164 4.43 12.13 12.25
CA GLU A 164 5.08 12.38 13.53
C GLU A 164 5.45 13.86 13.71
N GLN A 165 5.99 14.50 12.68
CA GLN A 165 6.30 15.94 12.69
C GLN A 165 5.03 16.79 12.86
N LYS A 166 3.95 16.46 12.13
CA LYS A 166 2.65 17.14 12.28
C LYS A 166 2.10 16.99 13.69
N LEU A 167 2.18 15.79 14.27
CA LEU A 167 1.77 15.54 15.65
C LEU A 167 2.58 16.41 16.62
N LYS A 168 3.90 16.47 16.46
CA LYS A 168 4.77 17.31 17.28
C LYS A 168 4.39 18.80 17.21
N GLN A 169 4.10 19.32 16.02
CA GLN A 169 3.63 20.69 15.86
C GLN A 169 2.29 20.94 16.57
N HIS A 170 1.36 19.97 16.51
CA HIS A 170 0.08 20.09 17.21
C HIS A 170 0.25 20.09 18.74
N VAL A 171 1.13 19.23 19.28
CA VAL A 171 1.45 19.22 20.71
C VAL A 171 2.06 20.56 21.14
N GLU A 172 2.99 21.11 20.37
CA GLU A 172 3.58 22.42 20.64
C GLU A 172 2.52 23.54 20.66
N ASN A 173 1.62 23.55 19.67
CA ASN A 173 0.53 24.52 19.64
C ASN A 173 -0.43 24.38 20.84
N LEU A 174 -0.72 23.14 21.26
CA LEU A 174 -1.55 22.87 22.44
C LEU A 174 -0.87 23.38 23.73
N ASN A 175 0.43 23.15 23.88
CA ASN A 175 1.19 23.67 25.02
C ASN A 175 1.13 25.20 25.07
N GLN A 176 1.30 25.89 23.93
CA GLN A 176 1.18 27.35 23.86
C GLN A 176 -0.22 27.86 24.23
N VAL A 177 -1.27 27.13 23.87
CA VAL A 177 -2.65 27.47 24.27
C VAL A 177 -2.84 27.23 25.77
N ALA A 178 -2.29 26.16 26.32
CA ALA A 178 -2.34 25.86 27.75
C ALA A 178 -1.60 26.91 28.59
N GLU A 179 -0.39 27.31 28.20
CA GLU A 179 0.39 28.38 28.86
C GLU A 179 -0.39 29.71 28.86
N LYS A 180 -0.93 30.12 27.71
CA LYS A 180 -1.76 31.33 27.63
C LYS A 180 -3.01 31.24 28.50
N LEU A 181 -3.61 30.05 28.63
CA LEU A 181 -4.77 29.85 29.48
C LEU A 181 -4.41 30.02 30.96
N GLU A 182 -3.27 29.48 31.39
CA GLU A 182 -2.76 29.66 32.76
C GLU A 182 -2.42 31.13 33.05
N GLU A 183 -1.76 31.83 32.12
CA GLU A 183 -1.47 33.26 32.24
C GLU A 183 -2.76 34.09 32.41
N LYS A 184 -3.78 33.81 31.60
CA LYS A 184 -5.08 34.48 31.69
C LYS A 184 -5.80 34.18 33.00
N HIS A 185 -5.72 32.93 33.48
CA HIS A 185 -6.26 32.55 34.78
C HIS A 185 -5.58 33.29 35.94
N HIS A 186 -4.25 33.47 35.84
CA HIS A 186 -3.50 34.27 36.81
C HIS A 186 -3.95 35.73 36.80
N GLN A 187 -4.06 36.34 35.61
CA GLN A 187 -4.54 37.72 35.45
C GLN A 187 -5.94 37.93 36.03
N ILE A 188 -6.85 36.98 35.84
CA ILE A 188 -8.19 36.99 36.45
C ILE A 188 -8.09 37.02 37.97
N THR A 189 -7.28 36.14 38.54
CA THR A 189 -7.08 36.05 39.99
C THR A 189 -6.54 37.36 40.57
N GLU A 190 -5.59 38.01 39.89
CA GLU A 190 -5.04 39.30 40.32
C GLU A 190 -6.09 40.44 40.25
N LEU A 191 -6.85 40.51 39.16
CA LEU A 191 -7.92 41.51 38.97
C LEU A 191 -9.06 41.32 39.98
N GLU A 192 -9.47 40.08 40.25
CA GLU A 192 -10.47 39.76 41.28
C GLU A 192 -10.02 40.23 42.67
N ASN A 193 -8.77 39.96 43.04
CA ASN A 193 -8.19 40.42 44.30
C ASN A 193 -8.12 41.95 44.37
N LEU A 194 -7.76 42.63 43.27
CA LEU A 194 -7.74 44.09 43.20
C LEU A 194 -9.14 44.68 43.43
N VAL A 195 -10.13 44.21 42.66
CA VAL A 195 -11.52 44.63 42.78
C VAL A 195 -12.05 44.38 44.19
N GLN A 196 -11.73 43.23 44.80
CA GLN A 196 -12.15 42.92 46.16
C GLN A 196 -11.57 43.89 47.19
N ARG A 197 -10.30 44.31 47.05
CA ARG A 197 -9.68 45.33 47.91
C ARG A 197 -10.36 46.68 47.75
N MET A 198 -10.63 47.10 46.52
CA MET A 198 -11.31 48.37 46.25
C MET A 198 -12.75 48.38 46.79
N GLU A 199 -13.50 47.28 46.69
CA GLU A 199 -14.83 47.16 47.28
C GLU A 199 -14.81 47.11 48.82
N LYS A 200 -13.72 46.62 49.44
CA LYS A 200 -13.51 46.75 50.89
C LYS A 200 -13.29 48.22 51.28
N GLU A 201 -12.40 48.91 50.58
CA GLU A 201 -12.12 50.33 50.83
C GLU A 201 -13.36 51.21 50.67
N LYS A 202 -14.13 51.00 49.60
CA LYS A 202 -15.40 51.69 49.35
C LYS A 202 -16.39 51.50 50.51
N ARG A 203 -16.50 50.29 51.06
CA ARG A 203 -17.35 50.03 52.24
C ARG A 203 -16.87 50.82 53.47
N THR A 204 -15.57 50.82 53.74
CA THR A 204 -14.99 51.59 54.85
C THR A 204 -15.23 53.10 54.69
N LEU A 205 -15.10 53.64 53.47
CA LEU A 205 -15.39 55.05 53.18
C LEU A 205 -16.88 55.39 53.39
N LEU A 206 -17.79 54.50 52.96
CA LEU A 206 -19.23 54.65 53.18
C LEU A 206 -19.60 54.64 54.67
N GLU A 207 -19.02 53.72 55.45
CA GLU A 207 -19.20 53.66 56.91
C GLU A 207 -18.69 54.93 57.60
N LYS A 208 -17.50 55.43 57.19
CA LYS A 208 -16.96 56.70 57.70
C LYS A 208 -17.87 57.88 57.37
N LYS A 209 -18.34 57.96 56.12
CA LYS A 209 -19.26 59.01 55.67
C LYS A 209 -20.54 59.00 56.50
N LEU A 210 -21.16 57.84 56.70
CA LEU A 210 -22.36 57.67 57.51
C LEU A 210 -22.14 58.13 58.97
N SER A 211 -20.97 57.83 59.56
CA SER A 211 -20.60 58.29 60.90
C SER A 211 -20.56 59.82 61.00
N LEU A 212 -20.00 60.49 59.98
CA LEU A 212 -19.94 61.95 59.94
C LEU A 212 -21.32 62.58 59.71
N GLU A 213 -22.15 61.99 58.85
CA GLU A 213 -23.54 62.43 58.64
C GLU A 213 -24.35 62.37 59.93
N ASN A 214 -24.21 61.29 60.71
CA ASN A 214 -24.85 61.17 62.02
C ASN A 214 -24.36 62.21 63.03
N LYS A 215 -23.04 62.48 63.08
CA LYS A 215 -22.48 63.54 63.93
C LYS A 215 -22.98 64.93 63.53
N LEU A 216 -23.04 65.20 62.22
CA LEU A 216 -23.59 66.45 61.68
C LEU A 216 -25.06 66.63 62.06
N LEU A 217 -25.86 65.56 62.00
CA LEU A 217 -27.26 65.56 62.42
C LEU A 217 -27.41 65.92 63.91
N GLN A 218 -26.55 65.36 64.78
CA GLN A 218 -26.54 65.66 66.22
C GLN A 218 -26.14 67.11 66.49
N LEU A 219 -25.11 67.63 65.83
CA LEU A 219 -24.62 69.01 66.03
C LEU A 219 -25.57 70.08 65.48
N LYS A 220 -26.34 69.78 64.42
CA LYS A 220 -27.37 70.68 63.86
C LYS A 220 -28.48 71.04 64.84
N SER A 221 -28.67 70.26 65.90
CA SER A 221 -29.63 70.57 66.96
C SER A 221 -29.19 71.68 67.92
N ASN A 222 -27.93 72.15 67.81
CA ASN A 222 -27.34 73.16 68.69
C ASN A 222 -26.63 74.27 67.88
N THR A 223 -27.16 75.50 67.92
CA THR A 223 -26.73 76.62 67.05
C THR A 223 -25.33 77.18 67.37
N ALA A 224 -24.71 76.79 68.49
CA ALA A 224 -23.39 77.25 68.91
C ALA A 224 -22.22 76.70 68.06
N TYR A 225 -22.43 75.63 67.29
CA TYR A 225 -21.36 74.88 66.62
C TYR A 225 -21.31 75.03 65.08
N ALA A 226 -21.81 76.15 64.54
CA ALA A 226 -21.95 76.37 63.10
C ALA A 226 -20.67 76.09 62.27
N LYS A 227 -19.49 76.47 62.76
CA LYS A 227 -18.21 76.23 62.08
C LYS A 227 -17.86 74.74 61.99
N SER A 228 -18.03 74.01 63.09
CA SER A 228 -17.81 72.55 63.13
C SER A 228 -18.78 71.80 62.22
N CYS A 229 -20.03 72.25 62.12
CA CYS A 229 -20.99 71.70 61.15
C CYS A 229 -20.54 71.92 59.69
N GLN A 230 -19.97 73.09 59.38
CA GLN A 230 -19.46 73.40 58.04
C GLN A 230 -18.22 72.56 57.69
N ASP A 231 -17.31 72.36 58.65
CA ASP A 231 -16.14 71.50 58.48
C ASP A 231 -16.55 70.03 58.22
N LEU A 232 -17.53 69.52 58.99
CA LEU A 232 -18.10 68.18 58.77
C LEU A 232 -18.79 68.05 57.41
N GLN A 233 -19.54 69.08 56.97
CA GLN A 233 -20.18 69.11 55.66
C GLN A 233 -19.15 69.04 54.53
N MET A 234 -18.00 69.71 54.70
CA MET A 234 -16.88 69.66 53.76
C MET A 234 -16.26 68.26 53.71
N GLU A 235 -15.98 67.64 54.86
CA GLU A 235 -15.43 66.27 54.92
C GLU A 235 -16.39 65.24 54.30
N ILE A 236 -17.70 65.36 54.53
CA ILE A 236 -18.72 64.50 53.89
C ILE A 236 -18.70 64.67 52.37
N SER A 237 -18.54 65.89 51.86
CA SER A 237 -18.48 66.18 50.43
C SER A 237 -17.22 65.58 49.78
N LEU A 238 -16.08 65.68 50.47
CA LEU A 238 -14.82 65.07 50.04
C LEU A 238 -14.94 63.53 49.99
N LEU A 239 -15.52 62.91 51.03
CA LEU A 239 -15.75 61.46 51.06
C LEU A 239 -16.71 61.02 49.94
N GLN A 240 -17.76 61.81 49.67
CA GLN A 240 -18.70 61.55 48.58
C GLN A 240 -17.97 61.53 47.22
N GLU A 241 -17.06 62.47 46.99
CA GLU A 241 -16.23 62.52 45.78
C GLU A 241 -15.28 61.32 45.68
N GLN A 242 -14.58 60.99 46.76
CA GLN A 242 -13.69 59.81 46.83
C GLN A 242 -14.44 58.51 46.53
N ILE A 243 -15.63 58.33 47.11
CA ILE A 243 -16.49 57.16 46.85
C ILE A 243 -16.90 57.12 45.39
N SER A 244 -17.28 58.26 44.81
CA SER A 244 -17.70 58.35 43.40
C SER A 244 -16.56 58.01 42.44
N HIS A 245 -15.35 58.53 42.71
CA HIS A 245 -14.16 58.18 41.94
C HIS A 245 -13.82 56.69 42.06
N LEU A 246 -13.82 56.15 43.29
CA LEU A 246 -13.52 54.74 43.53
C LEU A 246 -14.54 53.81 42.83
N GLN A 247 -15.83 54.17 42.85
CA GLN A 247 -16.88 53.46 42.10
C GLN A 247 -16.59 53.43 40.59
N PHE A 248 -16.14 54.54 40.01
CA PHE A 248 -15.78 54.61 38.59
C PHE A 248 -14.61 53.67 38.26
N VAL A 249 -13.55 53.69 39.06
CA VAL A 249 -12.39 52.80 38.84
C VAL A 249 -12.79 51.33 39.01
N ILE A 250 -13.61 51.00 40.02
CA ILE A 250 -14.13 49.63 40.21
C ILE A 250 -14.91 49.18 38.97
N HIS A 251 -15.76 50.05 38.41
CA HIS A 251 -16.51 49.71 37.20
C HIS A 251 -15.58 49.42 36.01
N ALA A 252 -14.55 50.25 35.79
CA ALA A 252 -13.57 50.02 34.75
C ALA A 252 -12.79 48.70 34.94
N GLN A 253 -12.40 48.38 36.18
CA GLN A 253 -11.72 47.12 36.50
C GLN A 253 -12.63 45.90 36.28
N HIS A 254 -13.92 45.99 36.62
CA HIS A 254 -14.89 44.94 36.31
C HIS A 254 -15.08 44.73 34.81
N GLN A 255 -15.07 45.79 34.00
CA GLN A 255 -15.13 45.67 32.54
C GLN A 255 -13.89 44.95 31.99
N ASN A 256 -12.70 45.30 32.49
CA ASN A 256 -11.46 44.61 32.12
C ASN A 256 -11.51 43.12 32.50
N LEU A 257 -11.89 42.82 33.74
CA LEU A 257 -12.04 41.44 34.22
C LEU A 257 -12.99 40.62 33.32
N ARG A 258 -14.13 41.19 32.92
CA ARG A 258 -15.06 40.54 31.97
C ARG A 258 -14.41 40.25 30.62
N SER A 259 -13.62 41.17 30.08
CA SER A 259 -12.89 40.96 28.83
C SER A 259 -11.90 39.80 28.94
N VAL A 260 -11.10 39.75 30.01
CA VAL A 260 -10.12 38.67 30.22
C VAL A 260 -10.82 37.32 30.42
N ILE A 261 -11.94 37.27 31.16
CA ILE A 261 -12.77 36.06 31.30
C ILE A 261 -13.29 35.60 29.93
N GLN A 262 -13.74 36.52 29.08
CA GLN A 262 -14.23 36.19 27.73
C GLN A 262 -13.11 35.61 26.86
N GLU A 263 -11.90 36.19 26.91
CA GLU A 263 -10.73 35.65 26.22
C GLU A 263 -10.38 34.23 26.72
N MET A 264 -10.40 34.01 28.03
CA MET A 264 -10.15 32.70 28.64
C MET A 264 -11.20 31.65 28.21
N GLU A 265 -12.49 32.01 28.18
CA GLU A 265 -13.56 31.13 27.70
C GLU A 265 -13.36 30.79 26.21
N GLY A 266 -12.91 31.75 25.40
CA GLY A 266 -12.56 31.54 24.00
C GLY A 266 -11.44 30.50 23.82
N LEU A 267 -10.34 30.63 24.58
CA LEU A 267 -9.24 29.66 24.57
C LEU A 267 -9.70 28.26 25.02
N LYS A 268 -10.50 28.19 26.08
CA LYS A 268 -11.09 26.94 26.58
C LYS A 268 -11.99 26.26 25.54
N ASN A 269 -12.78 27.01 24.79
CA ASN A 269 -13.60 26.45 23.72
C ASN A 269 -12.73 25.94 22.55
N ASN A 270 -11.66 26.63 22.21
CA ASN A 270 -10.70 26.16 21.20
C ASN A 270 -10.05 24.84 21.63
N LEU A 271 -9.67 24.71 22.91
CA LEU A 271 -9.12 23.48 23.47
C LEU A 271 -10.12 22.31 23.34
N LYS A 272 -11.39 22.54 23.70
CA LYS A 272 -12.45 21.54 23.53
C LYS A 272 -12.63 21.10 22.07
N GLU A 273 -12.57 22.03 21.13
CA GLU A 273 -12.65 21.71 19.70
C GLU A 273 -11.45 20.83 19.25
N GLN A 274 -10.25 21.11 19.76
CA GLN A 274 -9.09 20.25 19.51
C GLN A 274 -9.26 18.86 20.13
N ASP A 275 -9.80 18.74 21.34
CA ASP A 275 -10.07 17.46 21.98
C ASP A 275 -11.09 16.62 21.19
N GLU A 276 -12.18 17.23 20.71
CA GLU A 276 -13.15 16.57 19.84
C GLU A 276 -12.51 16.09 18.52
N ARG A 277 -11.60 16.89 17.96
CA ARG A 277 -10.84 16.50 16.76
C ARG A 277 -9.89 15.33 17.03
N ILE A 278 -9.24 15.32 18.20
CA ILE A 278 -8.36 14.22 18.63
C ILE A 278 -9.19 12.92 18.75
N GLU A 279 -10.35 12.97 19.39
CA GLU A 279 -11.23 11.80 19.52
C GLU A 279 -11.69 11.26 18.16
N ASN A 280 -12.12 12.14 17.25
CA ASN A 280 -12.48 11.75 15.87
C ASN A 280 -11.31 11.08 15.12
N LEU A 281 -10.09 11.57 15.32
CA LEU A 281 -8.91 10.97 14.70
C LEU A 281 -8.55 9.62 15.33
N LYS A 282 -8.67 9.48 16.66
CA LYS A 282 -8.49 8.20 17.35
C LYS A 282 -9.47 7.13 16.84
N GLU A 283 -10.74 7.48 16.65
CA GLU A 283 -11.72 6.56 16.09
C GLU A 283 -11.34 6.09 14.67
N LYS A 284 -10.90 7.01 13.80
CA LYS A 284 -10.42 6.66 12.46
C LYS A 284 -9.20 5.74 12.49
N VAL A 285 -8.25 5.99 13.39
CA VAL A 285 -7.09 5.11 13.58
C VAL A 285 -7.53 3.73 14.03
N ASN A 286 -8.42 3.63 15.01
CA ASN A 286 -8.95 2.35 15.49
C ASN A 286 -9.66 1.57 14.36
N ILE A 287 -10.45 2.24 13.52
CA ILE A 287 -11.11 1.60 12.36
C ILE A 287 -10.06 1.08 11.36
N LEU A 288 -9.04 1.88 11.04
CA LEU A 288 -7.97 1.49 10.12
C LEU A 288 -7.14 0.32 10.67
N GLU A 289 -6.83 0.33 11.96
CA GLU A 289 -6.14 -0.77 12.63
C GLU A 289 -6.98 -2.05 12.63
N ALA A 290 -8.29 -1.96 12.87
CA ALA A 290 -9.20 -3.09 12.77
C ALA A 290 -9.29 -3.65 11.35
N GLN A 291 -9.35 -2.78 10.33
CA GLN A 291 -9.31 -3.19 8.92
C GLN A 291 -7.98 -3.88 8.56
N TYR A 292 -6.86 -3.34 9.05
CA TYR A 292 -5.55 -3.94 8.84
C TYR A 292 -5.46 -5.33 9.48
N LEU A 293 -5.91 -5.47 10.74
CA LEU A 293 -5.95 -6.76 11.43
C LEU A 293 -6.84 -7.77 10.69
N LEU A 294 -8.03 -7.37 10.22
CA LEU A 294 -8.90 -8.24 9.44
C LEU A 294 -8.26 -8.66 8.11
N SER A 295 -7.58 -7.74 7.40
CA SER A 295 -6.87 -8.05 6.15
C SER A 295 -5.63 -8.94 6.36
N GLY A 296 -5.01 -8.89 7.54
CA GLY A 296 -3.84 -9.70 7.89
C GLY A 296 -4.15 -11.17 8.21
N TYR A 297 -5.41 -11.49 8.50
CA TYR A 297 -5.85 -12.87 8.78
C TYR A 297 -6.21 -13.69 7.54
N ASP A 298 -6.44 -13.05 6.39
CA ASP A 298 -6.73 -13.75 5.12
C ASP A 298 -5.46 -14.29 4.41
N GLY A 299 -4.26 -14.05 4.96
CA GLY A 299 -2.98 -14.43 4.34
C GLY A 299 -2.21 -15.58 4.99
N VAL A 300 -2.62 -16.08 6.16
CA VAL A 300 -1.83 -17.08 6.91
C VAL A 300 -2.66 -18.32 7.23
N GLY A 301 -3.00 -19.08 6.19
CA GLY A 301 -3.73 -20.33 6.38
C GLY A 301 -3.73 -21.21 5.13
N THR A 302 -2.64 -21.93 4.87
CA THR A 302 -2.64 -23.40 4.64
C THR A 302 -1.31 -23.90 4.07
N LYS A 303 -0.91 -25.10 4.54
CA LYS A 303 0.29 -25.92 4.20
C LYS A 303 1.53 -25.44 4.97
N PHE A 304 2.05 -26.18 5.95
CA PHE A 304 2.45 -27.58 5.89
C PHE A 304 2.30 -28.27 7.25
N ARG A 305 1.47 -29.31 7.31
CA ARG A 305 1.55 -30.38 8.31
C ARG A 305 1.86 -31.68 7.57
N LYS A 306 3.12 -32.09 7.59
CA LYS A 306 3.60 -33.47 7.35
C LYS A 306 4.58 -33.72 8.50
N GLN A 307 4.17 -34.46 9.54
CA GLN A 307 4.40 -35.90 9.68
C GLN A 307 5.81 -36.30 9.24
N TYR A 308 6.71 -36.33 10.23
CA TYR A 308 7.70 -37.39 10.43
C TYR A 308 7.51 -37.92 11.84
#